data_AF-Q8GBH9-F1
#
_entry.id   AF-Q8GBH9-F1
#
_cell.length_a   1.000
_cell.length_b   1.000
_cell.length_c   1.000
_cell.angle_alpha   90.00
_cell.angle_beta   90.00
_cell.angle_gamma   90.00
#
_symmetry.space_group_name_H-M   'P 1'
#
loop_
_entity.id
_entity.type
_entity.pdbx_description
1 polymer ?
#
loop_
_entity_poly.entity_id
_entity_poly.type
_entity_poly.pdbx_seq_one_letter_code
_entity_poly.pdbx_strand_id
1 'polypeptide(L)'
;MANIVVSGEQLQEAFREVAAMVDSTVGATAGPRGNTIGISKPYGGPEVTKDGYKVMKGIKPEKPLHSAIVSTITQSASQCNDKVGDGTTTCSILTSNMIMEASKSIAAGNDRIC
;
A
#
# COMPACT_ATOMS: atom_id res chain seq x y z
N MET A 1 -0.67 -25.37 -1.44
CA MET A 1 -1.33 -24.21 -2.08
C MET A 1 -0.96 -24.19 -3.55
N ALA A 2 -1.90 -23.85 -4.43
CA ALA A 2 -1.61 -23.66 -5.85
C ALA A 2 -1.01 -22.28 -6.10
N ASN A 3 -0.12 -22.16 -7.09
CA ASN A 3 0.44 -20.88 -7.50
C ASN A 3 -0.61 -20.07 -8.26
N ILE A 4 -0.68 -18.77 -7.98
CA ILE A 4 -1.51 -17.82 -8.73
C ILE A 4 -0.63 -17.15 -9.77
N VAL A 5 -0.96 -17.33 -11.04
CA VAL A 5 -0.26 -16.69 -12.17
C VAL A 5 -1.28 -15.82 -12.89
N VAL A 6 -1.03 -14.52 -12.91
CA VAL A 6 -1.90 -13.50 -13.51
C VAL A 6 -1.07 -12.54 -14.35
N SER A 7 -1.65 -11.99 -15.42
CA SER A 7 -0.99 -11.04 -16.30
C SER A 7 -1.98 -10.02 -16.88
N GLY A 8 -1.45 -8.98 -17.53
CA GLY A 8 -2.27 -7.97 -18.21
C GLY A 8 -3.14 -7.17 -17.25
N GLU A 9 -4.40 -6.99 -17.63
CA GLU A 9 -5.34 -6.08 -16.96
C GLU A 9 -5.66 -6.51 -15.52
N GLN A 10 -5.78 -7.81 -15.27
CA GLN A 10 -6.08 -8.34 -13.92
C GLN A 10 -4.99 -7.97 -12.91
N LEU A 11 -3.72 -7.99 -13.34
CA LEU A 11 -2.61 -7.59 -12.49
C LEU A 11 -2.61 -6.06 -12.26
N GLN A 12 -2.88 -5.28 -13.31
CA GLN A 12 -2.97 -3.81 -13.22
C GLN A 12 -4.10 -3.35 -12.31
N GLU A 13 -5.26 -4.00 -12.39
CA GLU A 13 -6.39 -3.74 -11.50
C GLU A 13 -6.02 -4.04 -10.04
N ALA A 14 -5.38 -5.17 -9.76
CA ALA A 14 -4.93 -5.49 -8.40
C ALA A 14 -3.96 -4.46 -7.83
N PHE A 15 -3.01 -3.96 -8.63
CA PHE A 15 -2.10 -2.89 -8.20
C PHE A 15 -2.86 -1.58 -7.92
N ARG A 16 -3.82 -1.20 -8.76
CA ARG A 16 -4.66 0.00 -8.55
C ARG A 16 -5.52 -0.10 -7.30
N GLU A 17 -6.15 -1.25 -7.06
CA GLU A 17 -6.95 -1.50 -5.85
C GLU A 17 -6.08 -1.39 -4.58
N VAL A 18 -4.87 -1.97 -4.60
CA VAL A 18 -3.95 -1.88 -3.45
C VAL A 18 -3.42 -0.45 -3.26
N ALA A 19 -3.07 0.25 -4.34
CA ALA A 19 -2.62 1.64 -4.26
C ALA A 19 -3.71 2.54 -3.62
N ALA A 20 -4.96 2.42 -4.07
CA ALA A 20 -6.09 3.14 -3.49
C ALA A 20 -6.30 2.79 -1.99
N MET A 21 -6.14 1.53 -1.62
CA MET A 21 -6.22 1.09 -0.23
C MET A 21 -5.12 1.72 0.63
N VAL A 22 -3.87 1.74 0.16
CA VAL A 22 -2.74 2.35 0.88
C VAL A 22 -2.94 3.85 1.03
N ASP A 23 -3.37 4.54 -0.02
CA ASP A 23 -3.60 6.00 0.01
C ASP A 23 -4.73 6.36 0.98
N SER A 24 -5.87 5.68 0.90
CA SER A 24 -7.02 5.95 1.79
C SER A 24 -6.79 5.59 3.26
N THR A 25 -5.78 4.76 3.57
CA THR A 25 -5.47 4.33 4.95
C THR A 25 -4.22 5.01 5.49
N VAL A 26 -3.05 4.70 4.92
CA VAL A 26 -1.76 5.28 5.32
C VAL A 26 -1.68 6.75 4.92
N GLY A 27 -2.18 7.11 3.74
CA GLY A 27 -2.21 8.51 3.31
C GLY A 27 -3.07 9.39 4.22
N ALA A 28 -4.15 8.84 4.79
CA ALA A 28 -4.99 9.55 5.74
C ALA A 28 -4.26 9.94 7.04
N THR A 29 -3.17 9.26 7.42
CA THR A 29 -2.37 9.64 8.60
C THR A 29 -1.34 10.74 8.33
N ALA A 30 -1.20 11.20 7.09
CA ALA A 30 -0.13 12.11 6.70
C ALA A 30 -0.31 13.53 7.26
N GLY A 31 0.79 14.08 7.77
CA GLY A 31 0.88 15.48 8.19
C GLY A 31 0.21 15.79 9.53
N PRO A 32 0.29 17.06 9.98
CA PRO A 32 -0.19 17.49 11.30
C PRO A 32 -1.71 17.40 11.46
N ARG A 33 -2.45 17.39 10.35
CA ARG A 33 -3.92 17.21 10.30
C ARG A 33 -4.34 15.80 9.90
N GLY A 34 -3.42 14.83 9.95
CA GLY A 34 -3.71 13.44 9.66
C GLY A 34 -4.84 12.90 10.55
N ASN A 35 -5.73 12.13 9.94
CA ASN A 35 -6.81 11.42 10.61
C ASN A 35 -6.28 10.24 11.41
N THR A 36 -7.05 9.83 12.41
CA THR A 36 -6.74 8.65 13.21
C THR A 36 -7.33 7.42 12.57
N ILE A 37 -6.55 6.35 12.47
CA ILE A 37 -6.95 5.08 11.89
C ILE A 37 -7.17 4.06 12.99
N GLY A 38 -8.29 3.33 12.89
CA GLY A 38 -8.62 2.20 13.74
C GLY A 38 -8.16 0.89 13.08
N ILE A 39 -7.46 0.07 13.84
CA ILE A 39 -6.98 -1.25 13.44
C ILE A 39 -7.67 -2.29 14.34
N SER A 40 -8.47 -3.16 13.73
CA SER A 40 -9.07 -4.28 14.45
C SER A 40 -8.00 -5.32 14.78
N LYS A 41 -7.98 -5.78 16.02
CA LYS A 41 -7.10 -6.85 16.49
C LYS A 41 -7.93 -8.11 16.76
N PRO A 42 -7.36 -9.31 16.55
CA PRO A 42 -8.08 -10.56 16.83
C PRO A 42 -8.40 -10.75 18.32
N TYR A 43 -7.69 -10.07 19.22
CA TYR A 43 -7.92 -10.10 20.66
C TYR A 43 -7.80 -8.70 21.25
N GLY A 44 -8.63 -8.40 22.25
CA GLY A 44 -8.65 -7.11 22.93
C GLY A 44 -9.48 -6.04 22.20
N GLY A 45 -9.23 -4.77 22.52
CA GLY A 45 -9.88 -3.63 21.87
C GLY A 45 -9.20 -3.21 20.57
N PRO A 46 -9.85 -2.35 19.76
CA PRO A 46 -9.25 -1.80 18.55
C PRO A 46 -8.02 -0.94 18.90
N GLU A 47 -6.95 -1.05 18.10
CA GLU A 47 -5.83 -0.11 18.19
C GLU A 47 -6.15 1.13 17.38
N VAL A 48 -5.92 2.30 17.98
CA VAL A 48 -6.20 3.60 17.36
C VAL A 48 -4.87 4.33 17.22
N THR A 49 -4.48 4.69 16.00
CA THR A 49 -3.14 5.23 15.72
C THR A 49 -3.13 6.28 14.61
N LYS A 50 -2.15 7.19 14.67
CA LYS A 50 -1.77 8.10 13.56
C LYS A 50 -0.41 7.74 12.94
N ASP A 51 0.16 6.60 13.33
CA ASP A 51 1.43 6.12 12.81
C ASP A 51 1.20 5.32 11.52
N GLY A 52 1.57 5.92 10.39
CA GLY A 52 1.42 5.31 9.07
C GLY A 52 2.19 4.00 8.89
N TYR A 53 3.32 3.81 9.60
CA TYR A 53 4.07 2.55 9.53
C TYR A 53 3.29 1.39 10.17
N LYS A 54 2.67 1.65 11.33
CA LYS A 54 1.79 0.67 11.98
C LYS A 54 0.56 0.38 11.14
N VAL A 55 -0.05 1.41 10.54
CA VAL A 55 -1.19 1.23 9.64
C VAL A 55 -0.80 0.33 8.46
N MET A 56 0.32 0.62 7.78
CA MET A 56 0.81 -0.18 6.65
C MET A 56 0.99 -1.66 7.03
N LYS A 57 1.60 -1.95 8.19
CA LYS A 57 1.74 -3.32 8.71
C LYS A 57 0.42 -4.02 9.06
N GLY A 58 -0.61 -3.23 9.38
CA GLY A 58 -1.94 -3.73 9.72
C GLY A 58 -2.77 -4.14 8.50
N ILE A 59 -2.44 -3.65 7.30
CA ILE A 59 -3.16 -3.96 6.08
C ILE A 59 -2.91 -5.43 5.69
N LYS A 60 -3.95 -6.25 5.77
CA LYS A 60 -3.91 -7.68 5.40
C LYS A 60 -5.15 -8.05 4.59
N PRO A 61 -5.16 -7.82 3.27
CA PRO A 61 -6.28 -8.17 2.42
C PRO A 61 -6.41 -9.69 2.28
N GLU A 62 -7.63 -10.19 2.14
CA GLU A 62 -7.92 -11.63 2.00
C GLU A 62 -7.47 -12.20 0.64
N LYS A 63 -7.55 -11.37 -0.41
CA LYS A 63 -7.11 -11.76 -1.76
C LYS A 63 -5.59 -12.03 -1.75
N PRO A 64 -5.13 -13.24 -2.15
CA PRO A 64 -3.70 -13.58 -2.05
C PRO A 64 -2.79 -12.68 -2.88
N LEU A 65 -3.22 -12.25 -4.07
CA LEU A 65 -2.47 -11.34 -4.93
C LEU A 65 -2.29 -9.96 -4.27
N HIS A 66 -3.37 -9.40 -3.71
CA HIS A 66 -3.32 -8.14 -2.97
C HIS A 66 -2.41 -8.24 -1.77
N SER A 67 -2.47 -9.36 -1.04
CA SER A 67 -1.62 -9.61 0.12
C SER A 67 -0.14 -9.64 -0.28
N ALA A 68 0.19 -10.27 -1.40
CA ALA A 68 1.54 -10.25 -1.95
C ALA A 68 2.00 -8.82 -2.29
N ILE A 69 1.17 -8.03 -3.01
CA ILE A 69 1.50 -6.64 -3.35
C ILE A 69 1.70 -5.78 -2.09
N VAL A 70 0.78 -5.87 -1.13
CA VAL A 70 0.86 -5.17 0.16
C VAL A 70 2.12 -5.55 0.93
N SER A 71 2.51 -6.83 0.90
CA SER A 71 3.73 -7.29 1.57
C SER A 71 4.99 -6.66 0.98
N THR A 72 5.04 -6.50 -0.35
CA THR A 72 6.15 -5.83 -1.05
C THR A 72 6.24 -4.34 -0.69
N ILE A 73 5.10 -3.65 -0.62
CA ILE A 73 5.05 -2.24 -0.19
C ILE A 73 5.47 -2.12 1.28
N THR A 74 4.97 -3.01 2.14
CA THR A 74 5.32 -3.05 3.57
C THR A 74 6.82 -3.28 3.79
N GLN A 75 7.43 -4.19 3.01
CA GLN A 75 8.87 -4.45 3.08
C GLN A 75 9.66 -3.20 2.72
N SER A 76 9.24 -2.48 1.67
CA SER A 76 9.89 -1.23 1.23
C SER A 76 9.74 -0.12 2.29
N ALA A 77 8.54 0.01 2.88
CA ALA A 77 8.28 0.94 3.98
C ALA A 77 9.12 0.60 5.23
N SER A 78 9.31 -0.69 5.54
CA SER A 78 10.18 -1.11 6.64
C SER A 78 11.64 -0.72 6.40
N GLN A 79 12.16 -0.93 5.19
CA GLN A 79 13.52 -0.52 4.87
C GLN A 79 13.72 1.00 4.97
N CYS A 80 12.70 1.78 4.59
CA CYS A 80 12.71 3.23 4.79
C CYS A 80 12.77 3.59 6.28
N ASN A 81 11.91 2.96 7.09
CA ASN A 81 11.91 3.13 8.54
C ASN A 81 13.26 2.76 9.18
N ASP A 82 13.86 1.65 8.77
CA ASP A 82 15.10 1.14 9.36
C ASP A 82 16.30 2.05 9.05
N LYS A 83 16.27 2.74 7.89
CA LYS A 83 17.35 3.67 7.49
C LYS A 83 17.20 5.08 8.05
N VAL A 84 15.98 5.61 8.09
CA VAL A 84 15.71 7.04 8.32
C VAL A 84 14.87 7.29 9.58
N GLY A 85 14.11 6.29 10.05
CA GLY A 85 13.25 6.40 11.23
C GLY A 85 11.98 7.25 11.04
N ASP A 86 11.83 7.90 9.88
CA ASP A 86 10.68 8.73 9.49
C ASP A 86 10.50 8.66 7.96
N GLY A 87 9.36 9.13 7.46
CA GLY A 87 9.06 9.20 6.02
C GLY A 87 8.34 7.98 5.46
N THR A 88 8.03 6.97 6.28
CA THR A 88 7.29 5.77 5.88
C THR A 88 5.96 6.12 5.21
N THR A 89 5.22 7.07 5.78
CA THR A 89 3.95 7.57 5.24
C THR A 89 4.15 8.22 3.87
N THR A 90 5.16 9.08 3.74
CA THR A 90 5.50 9.75 2.47
C THR A 90 5.90 8.74 1.39
N CYS A 91 6.72 7.75 1.74
CA CYS A 91 7.09 6.67 0.83
C CYS A 91 5.86 5.88 0.35
N SER A 92 4.96 5.51 1.25
CA SER A 92 3.73 4.79 0.91
C SER A 92 2.83 5.58 -0.04
N ILE A 93 2.65 6.89 0.19
CA ILE A 93 1.86 7.78 -0.69
C ILE A 93 2.53 7.91 -2.05
N LEU A 94 3.85 8.13 -2.09
CA LEU A 94 4.59 8.22 -3.36
C LEU A 94 4.47 6.92 -4.17
N THR A 95 4.61 5.76 -3.53
CA THR A 95 4.42 4.47 -4.19
C THR A 95 3.01 4.33 -4.76
N SER A 96 1.97 4.69 -4.00
CA SER A 96 0.59 4.66 -4.49
C SER A 96 0.39 5.55 -5.72
N ASN A 97 0.87 6.79 -5.66
CA ASN A 97 0.75 7.74 -6.77
C ASN A 97 1.53 7.29 -8.01
N MET A 98 2.73 6.72 -7.83
CA MET A 98 3.52 6.17 -8.93
C MET A 98 2.81 5.00 -9.61
N ILE A 99 2.19 4.10 -8.84
CA ILE A 99 1.40 2.99 -9.39
C ILE A 99 0.23 3.52 -10.20
N MET A 100 -0.54 4.46 -9.65
CA MET A 100 -1.69 5.06 -10.33
C MET A 100 -1.29 5.73 -11.64
N GLU A 101 -0.19 6.48 -11.64
CA GLU A 101 0.27 7.19 -12.83
C GLU A 101 0.85 6.24 -13.89
N ALA A 102 1.62 5.23 -13.46
CA ALA A 102 2.10 4.17 -14.35
C ALA A 102 0.93 3.42 -15.01
N SER A 103 -0.12 3.08 -14.25
CA SER A 103 -1.30 2.41 -14.82
C SER A 103 -2.02 3.27 -15.85
N LYS A 104 -2.11 4.59 -15.68
CA LYS A 104 -2.67 5.50 -16.71
C LYS A 104 -1.80 5.53 -17.97
N SER A 105 -0.48 5.63 -17.80
CA SER A 105 0.48 5.64 -18.91
C SER A 105 0.37 4.36 -19.75
N ILE A 106 0.33 3.19 -19.09
CA ILE A 106 0.16 1.89 -19.75
C ILE A 106 -1.18 1.80 -20.49
N ALA A 107 -2.27 2.29 -19.87
CA ALA A 107 -3.58 2.31 -20.50
C ALA A 107 -3.65 3.23 -21.73
N ALA A 108 -2.81 4.27 -21.78
CA ALA A 108 -2.66 5.15 -22.95
C ALA A 108 -1.85 4.50 -24.10
N GLY A 109 -1.33 3.28 -23.91
CA GLY A 109 -0.55 2.56 -24.91
C GLY A 109 0.95 2.83 -24.87
N ASN A 110 1.45 3.50 -23.83
CA ASN A 110 2.88 3.70 -23.64
C ASN A 110 3.58 2.39 -23.26
N ASP A 111 4.86 2.30 -23.61
CA ASP A 111 5.71 1.19 -23.18
C ASP A 111 5.93 1.24 -21.65
N ARG A 112 6.20 0.09 -21.05
CA ARG A 112 6.49 -0.06 -19.63
C ARG A 112 7.95 0.25 -19.30
N ILE A 113 8.84 0.15 -20.28
CA ILE A 113 10.29 0.30 -20.11
C ILE A 113 10.80 1.65 -20.64
N CYS A 114 10.17 2.15 -21.70
CA CYS A 114 10.64 3.29 -22.49
C CYS A 114 9.75 4.52 -22.26
#